data_AF-A0A350LRL3-F1
#
_entry.id   AF-A0A350LRL3-F1
#
_cell.length_a   1.000
_cell.length_b   1.000
_cell.length_c   1.000
_cell.angle_alpha   90.00
_cell.angle_beta   90.00
_cell.angle_gamma   90.00
#
_symmetry.space_group_name_H-M   'P 1'
#
loop_
_entity.id
_entity.type
_entity.pdbx_description
1 polymer ?
#
loop_
_entity_poly.entity_id
_entity_poly.type
_entity_poly.pdbx_seq_one_letter_code
_entity_poly.pdbx_strand_id
1 'polypeptide(L)'
;MPFWPPEAVEPEPPLLDLSAEEGRFALSTEARAVLPGTQAAGTERVIWRHDRRGERLLRTAWPVLRPASETARAAETVIFEGVAGLRLRAYGGPEEGWIGGWGQTPEAAQADLPRAVEIILQSERYGALRVLVALP
;
A
#
# COMPACT_ATOMS: atom_id res chain seq x y z
N MET A 1 -8.88 -4.68 -6.75
CA MET A 1 -10.21 -4.21 -6.32
C MET A 1 -10.11 -2.86 -5.61
N PRO A 2 -10.97 -1.89 -5.92
CA PRO A 2 -11.01 -0.58 -5.25
C PRO A 2 -11.37 -0.70 -3.75
N PHE A 3 -10.92 0.28 -2.97
CA PHE A 3 -11.16 0.41 -1.53
C PHE A 3 -12.10 1.59 -1.28
N TRP A 4 -13.11 1.43 -0.42
CA TRP A 4 -13.95 2.53 0.04
C TRP A 4 -13.61 2.82 1.50
N PRO A 5 -12.88 3.91 1.79
CA PRO A 5 -12.69 4.34 3.17
C PRO A 5 -14.04 4.60 3.86
N PRO A 6 -14.10 4.52 5.21
CA PRO A 6 -15.30 4.92 5.94
C PRO A 6 -15.74 6.32 5.54
N GLU A 7 -17.04 6.53 5.35
CA GLU A 7 -17.64 7.83 5.03
C GLU A 7 -17.21 8.47 3.69
N ALA A 8 -16.32 7.82 2.91
CA ALA A 8 -15.87 8.33 1.63
C ALA A 8 -16.95 8.17 0.54
N VAL A 9 -17.11 9.22 -0.28
CA VAL A 9 -18.00 9.21 -1.45
C VAL A 9 -17.36 8.46 -2.62
N GLU A 10 -16.04 8.59 -2.79
CA GLU A 10 -15.29 7.99 -3.89
C GLU A 10 -14.36 6.87 -3.40
N PRO A 11 -14.17 5.81 -4.20
CA PRO A 11 -13.20 4.77 -3.89
C PRO A 11 -11.76 5.23 -4.14
N GLU A 12 -10.85 4.70 -3.34
CA GLU A 12 -9.43 4.65 -3.67
C GLU A 12 -9.12 3.48 -4.63
N PRO A 13 -8.14 3.61 -5.53
CA PRO A 13 -7.74 2.53 -6.42
C PRO A 13 -7.11 1.33 -5.69
N PRO A 14 -7.03 0.16 -6.37
CA PRO A 14 -6.38 -1.03 -5.83
C PRO A 14 -4.95 -0.80 -5.35
N LEU A 15 -4.17 0.04 -6.05
CA LEU A 15 -2.87 0.54 -5.60
C LEU A 15 -2.93 2.06 -5.60
N LEU A 16 -2.64 2.68 -4.45
CA LEU A 16 -2.49 4.12 -4.30
C LEU A 16 -1.07 4.41 -3.78
N ASP A 17 -0.24 5.00 -4.63
CA ASP A 17 1.10 5.42 -4.28
C ASP A 17 1.11 6.90 -3.91
N LEU A 18 1.35 7.23 -2.63
CA LEU A 18 1.59 8.58 -2.15
C LEU A 18 2.98 8.67 -1.50
N SER A 19 3.90 7.78 -1.89
CA SER A 19 5.18 7.62 -1.21
C SER A 19 6.09 8.84 -1.38
N ALA A 20 5.96 9.51 -2.51
CA ALA A 20 6.67 10.75 -2.82
C ALA A 20 6.31 11.90 -1.87
N GLU A 21 5.02 12.09 -1.64
CA GLU A 21 4.46 13.27 -0.98
C GLU A 21 4.34 13.01 0.52
N GLU A 22 3.73 11.89 0.86
CA GLU A 22 3.32 11.54 2.22
C GLU A 22 4.15 10.41 2.83
N GLY A 23 5.01 9.75 2.05
CA GLY A 23 5.75 8.58 2.53
C GLY A 23 4.83 7.39 2.82
N ARG A 24 3.70 7.26 2.12
CA ARG A 24 2.79 6.11 2.26
C ARG A 24 2.37 5.53 0.92
N PHE A 25 2.03 4.25 0.92
CA PHE A 25 1.27 3.67 -0.19
C PHE A 25 0.30 2.63 0.36
N ALA A 26 -0.75 2.34 -0.40
CA ALA A 26 -1.78 1.40 0.00
C ALA A 26 -2.10 0.42 -1.13
N LEU A 27 -2.34 -0.84 -0.77
CA LEU A 27 -2.65 -1.92 -1.69
C LEU A 27 -3.86 -2.70 -1.19
N SER A 28 -4.85 -2.89 -2.05
CA SER A 28 -5.94 -3.84 -1.85
C SER A 28 -5.46 -5.23 -2.25
N THR A 29 -5.44 -6.16 -1.31
CA THR A 29 -5.01 -7.55 -1.55
C THR A 29 -6.15 -8.51 -1.28
N GLU A 30 -6.08 -9.70 -1.86
CA GLU A 30 -6.80 -10.83 -1.29
C GLU A 30 -6.17 -11.15 0.08
N ALA A 31 -7.02 -11.44 1.06
CA ALA A 31 -6.59 -11.63 2.43
C ALA A 31 -5.88 -12.99 2.59
N ARG A 32 -4.99 -13.00 3.57
CA ARG A 32 -4.19 -14.16 3.99
C ARG A 32 -5.09 -15.35 4.34
N ALA A 33 -4.55 -16.56 4.16
CA ALA A 33 -5.12 -17.76 4.79
C ALA A 33 -5.31 -17.49 6.29
N VAL A 34 -6.56 -17.65 6.76
CA VAL A 34 -6.92 -17.48 8.16
C VAL A 34 -6.88 -18.81 8.89
N LEU A 35 -6.65 -18.75 10.21
CA LEU A 35 -6.75 -19.94 11.04
C LEU A 35 -8.17 -20.52 10.96
N PRO A 36 -8.32 -21.86 11.02
CA PRO A 36 -9.63 -22.50 11.06
C PRO A 36 -10.55 -21.87 12.12
N GLY A 37 -11.79 -21.56 11.75
CA GLY A 37 -12.78 -20.94 12.63
C GLY A 37 -12.74 -19.40 12.69
N THR A 38 -11.77 -18.75 12.05
CA THR A 38 -11.75 -17.29 11.90
C THR A 38 -12.50 -16.89 10.64
N GLN A 39 -13.57 -16.10 10.76
CA GLN A 39 -14.25 -15.53 9.60
C GLN A 39 -13.51 -14.29 9.13
N ALA A 40 -13.00 -14.33 7.90
CA ALA A 40 -12.41 -13.17 7.23
C ALA A 40 -13.12 -12.90 5.91
N ALA A 41 -13.11 -11.64 5.49
CA ALA A 41 -13.78 -11.20 4.28
C ALA A 41 -13.08 -11.65 2.98
N GLY A 42 -11.89 -12.25 3.08
CA GLY A 42 -11.11 -12.71 1.92
C GLY A 42 -10.37 -11.59 1.18
N THR A 43 -10.51 -10.33 1.60
CA THR A 43 -9.81 -9.16 1.03
C THR A 43 -9.44 -8.17 2.11
N GLU A 44 -8.29 -7.50 1.99
CA GLU A 44 -7.84 -6.45 2.92
C GLU A 44 -7.27 -5.25 2.18
N ARG A 45 -7.28 -4.08 2.84
CA ARG A 45 -6.54 -2.89 2.40
C ARG A 45 -5.34 -2.71 3.29
N VAL A 46 -4.15 -2.97 2.78
CA VAL A 46 -2.87 -2.80 3.51
C VAL A 46 -2.32 -1.41 3.24
N ILE A 47 -1.86 -0.75 4.29
CA ILE A 47 -1.26 0.58 4.24
C ILE A 47 0.14 0.51 4.83
N TRP A 48 1.12 0.95 4.06
CA TRP A 48 2.50 1.13 4.49
C TRP A 48 2.81 2.61 4.62
N ARG A 49 3.44 3.01 5.72
CA ARG A 49 3.75 4.41 6.00
C ARG A 49 5.14 4.55 6.62
N HIS A 50 5.87 5.55 6.17
CA HIS A 50 7.09 6.02 6.81
C HIS A 50 6.74 7.05 7.87
N ASP A 51 6.98 6.70 9.14
CA ASP A 51 7.04 7.68 10.22
C ASP A 51 8.43 8.32 10.23
N ARG A 52 8.52 9.52 9.67
CA ARG A 52 9.76 10.30 9.57
C ARG A 52 10.31 10.74 10.93
N ARG A 53 9.45 10.93 11.94
CA ARG A 53 9.88 11.41 13.27
C ARG A 53 10.43 10.27 14.11
N GLY A 54 9.80 9.11 14.03
CA GLY A 54 10.24 7.89 14.71
C GLY A 54 11.22 7.04 13.88
N GLU A 55 11.50 7.43 12.63
CA GLU A 55 12.35 6.73 11.66
C GLU A 55 11.94 5.26 11.45
N ARG A 56 10.63 5.03 11.27
CA ARG A 56 10.03 3.68 11.21
C ARG A 56 9.22 3.46 9.96
N LEU A 57 9.25 2.23 9.45
CA LEU A 57 8.25 1.71 8.54
C LEU A 57 7.13 1.06 9.35
N LEU A 58 5.92 1.54 9.14
CA LEU A 58 4.72 1.11 9.83
C LEU A 58 3.78 0.43 8.83
N ARG A 59 3.09 -0.62 9.29
CA ARG A 59 2.03 -1.30 8.54
C ARG A 59 0.73 -1.23 9.32
N THR A 60 -0.34 -0.88 8.65
CA THR A 60 -1.72 -1.06 9.12
C THR A 60 -2.53 -1.79 8.05
N ALA A 61 -3.68 -2.35 8.42
CA ALA A 61 -4.63 -2.90 7.46
C ALA A 61 -6.08 -2.63 7.85
N TRP A 62 -6.95 -2.57 6.85
CA TRP A 62 -8.38 -2.79 7.00
C TRP A 62 -8.70 -4.23 6.63
N PRO A 63 -9.41 -5.00 7.47
CA PRO A 63 -9.71 -6.41 7.20
C PRO A 63 -10.80 -6.60 6.13
N VAL A 64 -11.29 -5.51 5.53
CA VAL A 64 -12.32 -5.45 4.49
C VAL A 64 -12.00 -4.29 3.55
N LEU A 65 -12.52 -4.33 2.31
CA LEU A 65 -12.38 -3.22 1.36
C LEU A 65 -13.46 -2.13 1.49
N ARG A 66 -14.47 -2.35 2.32
CA ARG A 66 -15.58 -1.41 2.59
C ARG A 66 -15.91 -1.38 4.09
N PRO A 67 -14.98 -0.90 4.94
CA PRO A 67 -15.23 -0.77 6.38
C PRO A 67 -16.43 0.13 6.68
N ALA A 68 -17.21 -0.25 7.69
CA ALA A 68 -18.37 0.52 8.14
C ALA A 68 -18.00 1.74 9.00
N SER A 69 -16.81 1.73 9.62
CA SER A 69 -16.33 2.80 10.51
C SER A 69 -14.83 2.72 10.72
N GLU A 70 -14.23 3.79 11.23
CA GLU A 70 -12.79 3.88 11.51
C GLU A 70 -12.30 2.85 12.55
N THR A 71 -13.15 2.42 13.47
CA THR A 71 -12.79 1.45 14.50
C THR A 71 -12.53 0.04 13.94
N ALA A 72 -12.90 -0.23 12.70
CA ALA A 72 -12.61 -1.51 12.03
C ALA A 72 -11.13 -1.63 11.60
N ARG A 73 -10.35 -0.54 11.67
CA ARG A 73 -8.95 -0.53 11.30
C ARG A 73 -8.12 -1.32 12.31
N ALA A 74 -7.23 -2.19 11.82
CA ALA A 74 -6.32 -2.94 12.68
C ALA A 74 -5.30 -2.01 13.35
N ALA A 75 -4.75 -2.46 14.48
CA ALA A 75 -3.65 -1.77 15.15
C ALA A 75 -2.43 -1.62 14.24
N GLU A 76 -1.74 -0.49 14.35
CA GLU A 76 -0.51 -0.24 13.60
C GLU A 76 0.64 -1.09 14.15
N THR A 77 1.46 -1.64 13.25
CA THR A 77 2.61 -2.48 13.60
C THR A 77 3.88 -1.85 13.06
N VAL A 78 4.92 -1.76 13.90
CA VAL A 78 6.29 -1.40 13.48
C VAL A 78 6.90 -2.59 12.76
N ILE A 79 7.27 -2.40 11.49
CA ILE A 79 7.87 -3.46 10.66
C ILE A 79 9.38 -3.29 10.57
N PHE A 80 9.86 -2.06 10.53
CA PHE A 80 11.28 -1.78 10.39
C PHE A 80 11.64 -0.44 11.04
N GLU A 81 12.83 -0.36 11.64
CA GLU A 81 13.38 0.85 12.27
C GLU A 81 14.60 1.37 11.50
N GLY A 82 15.02 2.61 11.79
CA GLY A 82 16.14 3.26 11.11
C GLY A 82 15.84 3.50 9.63
N VAL A 83 14.62 3.97 9.34
CA VAL A 83 14.14 4.28 7.99
C VAL A 83 14.30 5.78 7.74
N ALA A 84 15.15 6.11 6.77
CA ALA A 84 15.38 7.47 6.29
C ALA A 84 14.45 7.86 5.13
N GLY A 85 13.83 6.89 4.44
CA GLY A 85 12.93 7.17 3.34
C GLY A 85 12.20 5.95 2.80
N LEU A 86 11.05 6.20 2.18
CA LEU A 86 10.23 5.20 1.49
C LEU A 86 9.80 5.76 0.13
N ARG A 87 9.99 4.98 -0.92
CA ARG A 87 9.52 5.30 -2.27
C ARG A 87 8.93 4.06 -2.93
N LEU A 88 7.85 4.23 -3.68
CA LEU A 88 7.33 3.24 -4.59
C LEU A 88 7.48 3.75 -6.03
N ARG A 89 7.74 2.81 -6.94
CA ARG A 89 7.59 2.99 -8.38
C ARG A 89 6.76 1.84 -8.92
N ALA A 90 5.95 2.11 -9.91
CA ALA A 90 5.09 1.17 -10.59
C ALA A 90 5.51 1.04 -12.05
N TYR A 91 5.49 -0.18 -12.58
CA TYR A 91 5.81 -0.47 -13.97
C TYR A 91 4.53 -0.72 -14.75
N GLY A 92 4.13 0.24 -15.61
CA GLY A 92 2.93 0.13 -16.43
C GLY A 92 3.09 -0.80 -17.64
N GLY A 93 4.33 -1.03 -18.07
CA GLY A 93 4.66 -1.85 -19.23
C GLY A 93 5.70 -1.19 -20.12
N PRO A 94 5.99 -1.77 -21.30
CA PRO A 94 7.04 -1.27 -22.19
C PRO A 94 6.85 0.19 -22.63
N GLU A 95 5.60 0.61 -22.84
CA GLU A 95 5.27 1.97 -23.31
C GLU A 95 5.35 3.02 -22.19
N GLU A 96 4.82 2.71 -21.01
CA GLU A 96 4.75 3.63 -19.88
C GLU A 96 6.03 3.64 -19.02
N GLY A 97 6.71 2.49 -18.94
CA GLY A 97 7.91 2.34 -18.13
C GLY A 97 7.62 2.41 -16.62
N TRP A 98 8.63 2.87 -15.88
CA TRP A 98 8.57 3.03 -14.42
C TRP A 98 8.11 4.44 -14.06
N ILE A 99 6.99 4.55 -13.36
CA ILE A 99 6.43 5.81 -12.88
C ILE A 99 6.23 5.80 -11.36
N GLY A 100 6.13 6.97 -10.74
CA GLY A 100 5.67 7.12 -9.36
C GLY A 100 4.27 7.72 -9.33
N GLY A 101 3.57 7.63 -8.19
CA GLY A 101 2.24 8.20 -8.04
C GLY A 101 1.13 7.40 -8.72
N TRP A 102 1.31 6.09 -8.88
CA TRP A 102 0.28 5.20 -9.43
C TRP A 102 -1.03 5.33 -8.65
N GLY A 103 -2.16 5.45 -9.36
CA GLY A 103 -3.48 5.59 -8.78
C GLY A 103 -3.81 6.99 -8.25
N GLN A 104 -2.94 7.99 -8.44
CA GLN A 104 -3.29 9.38 -8.09
C GLN A 104 -4.07 10.11 -9.20
N THR A 105 -3.91 9.70 -10.46
CA THR A 105 -4.58 10.34 -11.60
C THR A 105 -5.92 9.66 -11.90
N PRO A 106 -6.94 10.39 -12.38
CA PRO A 106 -8.25 9.84 -12.69
C PRO A 106 -8.21 8.65 -13.67
N GLU A 107 -7.33 8.67 -14.67
CA GLU A 107 -7.18 7.55 -15.61
C GLU A 107 -6.60 6.28 -14.94
N ALA A 108 -5.64 6.45 -14.00
CA ALA A 108 -5.03 5.35 -13.25
C ALA A 108 -5.88 4.91 -12.03
N ALA A 109 -6.75 5.80 -11.53
CA ALA A 109 -7.59 5.56 -10.38
C ALA A 109 -8.72 4.53 -10.64
N GLN A 110 -8.97 4.18 -11.91
CA GLN A 110 -10.09 3.34 -12.31
C GLN A 110 -9.78 1.99 -12.99
N ALA A 111 -8.58 1.75 -13.55
CA ALA A 111 -8.42 0.61 -14.47
C ALA A 111 -7.73 -0.63 -13.88
N ASP A 112 -6.41 -0.66 -13.69
CA ASP A 112 -5.69 -1.91 -13.43
C ASP A 112 -4.48 -1.74 -12.50
N LEU A 113 -4.01 -2.86 -11.94
CA LEU A 113 -2.72 -2.90 -11.25
C LEU A 113 -1.58 -2.69 -12.26
N PRO A 114 -0.46 -2.05 -11.86
CA PRO A 114 0.72 -2.05 -12.70
C PRO A 114 1.25 -3.50 -12.80
N ARG A 115 2.03 -3.79 -13.84
CA ARG A 115 2.62 -5.13 -14.03
C ARG A 115 3.62 -5.51 -12.94
N ALA A 116 4.30 -4.51 -12.37
CA ALA A 116 5.19 -4.69 -11.24
C ALA A 116 5.29 -3.43 -10.40
N VAL A 117 5.76 -3.58 -9.17
CA VAL A 117 6.13 -2.47 -8.29
C VAL A 117 7.54 -2.67 -7.75
N GLU A 118 8.28 -1.58 -7.63
CA GLU A 118 9.56 -1.51 -6.93
C GLU A 118 9.37 -0.65 -5.69
N ILE A 119 9.64 -1.23 -4.53
CA ILE A 119 9.62 -0.54 -3.23
C ILE A 119 11.06 -0.30 -2.83
N ILE A 120 11.39 0.96 -2.58
CA ILE A 120 12.73 1.41 -2.20
C ILE A 120 12.63 1.96 -0.77
N LEU A 121 13.30 1.28 0.16
CA LEU A 121 13.43 1.70 1.54
C LEU A 121 14.86 2.16 1.78
N GLN A 122 15.06 3.41 2.18
CA GLN A 122 16.37 3.90 2.61
C GLN A 122 16.53 3.57 4.09
N SER A 123 17.44 2.63 4.39
CA SER A 123 17.82 2.28 5.75
C SER A 123 19.13 2.97 6.11
N GLU A 124 19.20 3.51 7.33
CA GLU A 124 20.46 4.05 7.86
C GLU A 124 21.53 2.99 8.02
N ARG A 125 21.12 1.76 8.36
CA ARG A 125 22.03 0.66 8.68
C ARG A 125 22.49 -0.11 7.44
N TYR A 126 21.62 -0.26 6.46
CA TYR A 126 21.83 -1.15 5.32
C TYR A 126 21.86 -0.43 3.96
N GLY A 127 21.67 0.89 3.94
CA GLY A 127 21.52 1.65 2.71
C GLY A 127 20.18 1.37 2.02
N ALA A 128 20.17 1.48 0.69
CA ALA A 128 18.96 1.32 -0.10
C ALA A 128 18.57 -0.17 -0.23
N LEU A 129 17.48 -0.56 0.43
CA LEU A 129 16.82 -1.86 0.22
C LEU A 129 15.80 -1.72 -0.91
N ARG A 130 15.85 -2.62 -1.89
CA ARG A 130 14.94 -2.63 -3.05
C ARG A 130 14.20 -3.95 -3.11
N VAL A 131 12.87 -3.88 -3.18
CA VAL A 131 12.00 -5.05 -3.33
C VAL A 131 11.20 -4.89 -4.61
N LEU A 132 11.39 -5.82 -5.55
CA LEU A 132 10.66 -5.87 -6.81
C LEU A 132 9.60 -6.96 -6.73
N VAL A 133 8.34 -6.61 -7.02
CA VAL A 133 7.20 -7.54 -6.98
C VAL A 133 6.45 -7.46 -8.30
N ALA A 134 6.32 -8.59 -9.00
CA ALA A 134 5.38 -8.70 -10.11
C ALA A 134 3.96 -8.84 -9.56
N LEU A 135 3.02 -8.10 -10.14
CA LEU A 135 1.60 -8.17 -9.77
C LEU A 135 0.83 -9.00 -10.81
N PRO A 136 -0.27 -9.66 -10.39
CA PRO A 136 -1.05 -10.54 -11.25
C PRO A 136 -1.78 -9.80 -12.38
#